data_AF-A0A6I9QPA1-F1
#
_entry.id   AF-A0A6I9QPA1-F1
#
_cell.length_a   1.000
_cell.length_b   1.000
_cell.length_c   1.000
_cell.angle_alpha   90.00
_cell.angle_beta   90.00
_cell.angle_gamma   90.00
#
_symmetry.space_group_name_H-M   'P 1'
#
loop_
_entity.id
_entity.type
_entity.pdbx_description
1 polymer ?
#
loop_
_entity_poly.entity_id
_entity_poly.type
_entity_poly.pdbx_seq_one_letter_code
_entity_poly.pdbx_strand_id
1 'polypeptide(L)'
;MKKTSPRLKIERKSSIENEPRTLTLDQLQYAREEALCVLSTKTIEEALNIFTEGLKPVPRARDDMDLDDNAEMVDCTEMELLNLPLLKRETVSAPF
;
A
#
# COMPACT_ATOMS: atom_id res chain seq x y z
N MET A 1 -39.59 -35.22 -4.59
CA MET A 1 -38.13 -35.51 -4.52
C MET A 1 -37.38 -34.18 -4.47
N LYS A 2 -36.70 -33.86 -3.36
CA LYS A 2 -35.96 -32.59 -3.20
C LYS A 2 -34.57 -32.75 -3.82
N LYS A 3 -34.24 -31.92 -4.82
CA LYS A 3 -32.91 -31.90 -5.46
C LYS A 3 -31.96 -31.09 -4.57
N THR A 4 -30.92 -31.71 -4.03
CA THR A 4 -29.87 -31.04 -3.26
C THR A 4 -28.76 -30.61 -4.20
N SER A 5 -28.54 -29.31 -4.35
CA SER A 5 -27.39 -28.78 -5.12
C SER A 5 -26.08 -29.17 -4.45
N PRO A 6 -25.06 -29.63 -5.20
CA PRO A 6 -23.78 -30.00 -4.62
C PRO A 6 -23.14 -28.75 -4.02
N ARG A 7 -22.77 -28.81 -2.73
CA ARG A 7 -21.89 -27.82 -2.11
C ARG A 7 -20.57 -27.86 -2.88
N LEU A 8 -20.32 -26.86 -3.72
CA LEU A 8 -19.00 -26.64 -4.31
C LEU A 8 -18.03 -26.46 -3.14
N LYS A 9 -17.14 -27.44 -2.93
CA LYS A 9 -16.05 -27.31 -1.96
C LYS A 9 -15.20 -26.15 -2.42
N ILE A 10 -15.25 -25.04 -1.69
CA ILE A 10 -14.28 -23.95 -1.85
C ILE A 10 -12.93 -24.51 -1.40
N GLU A 11 -12.08 -24.82 -2.36
CA GLU A 11 -10.69 -25.17 -2.09
C GLU A 11 -9.93 -23.88 -1.77
N ARG A 12 -9.41 -23.79 -0.54
CA ARG A 12 -8.50 -22.71 -0.18
C ARG A 12 -7.19 -22.91 -0.95
N LYS A 13 -6.92 -22.06 -1.94
CA LYS A 13 -5.60 -21.95 -2.55
C LYS A 13 -4.75 -21.00 -1.71
N SER A 14 -3.50 -21.37 -1.45
CA SER A 14 -2.54 -20.50 -0.77
C SER A 14 -2.20 -19.33 -1.70
N SER A 15 -2.56 -18.10 -1.32
CA SER A 15 -2.32 -16.90 -2.13
C SER A 15 -0.82 -16.57 -2.28
N ILE A 16 -0.01 -17.06 -1.34
CA ILE A 16 1.43 -16.79 -1.22
C ILE A 16 2.29 -17.16 -2.44
N GLU A 17 1.88 -18.15 -3.25
CA GLU A 17 2.64 -18.56 -4.45
C GLU A 17 2.40 -17.63 -5.64
N ASN A 18 1.30 -16.87 -5.63
CA ASN A 18 0.91 -15.97 -6.72
C ASN A 18 1.13 -14.49 -6.37
N GLU A 19 1.49 -14.20 -5.12
CA GLU A 19 1.76 -12.85 -4.67
C GLU A 19 3.15 -12.38 -5.12
N PRO A 20 3.30 -11.09 -5.50
CA PRO A 20 4.60 -10.54 -5.77
C PRO A 20 5.45 -10.59 -4.49
N ARG A 21 6.67 -11.13 -4.62
CA ARG A 21 7.58 -11.24 -3.48
C ARG A 21 7.95 -9.83 -3.00
N THR A 22 7.76 -9.58 -1.71
CA THR A 22 8.21 -8.36 -1.05
C THR A 22 9.74 -8.31 -0.99
N LEU A 23 10.30 -7.09 -1.04
CA LEU A 23 11.73 -6.86 -0.88
C LEU A 23 12.21 -7.35 0.50
N THR A 24 13.43 -7.87 0.58
CA THR A 24 14.08 -8.11 1.88
C THR A 24 14.38 -6.78 2.58
N LEU A 25 14.69 -6.83 3.88
CA LEU A 25 15.02 -5.62 4.65
C LEU A 25 16.18 -4.84 4.00
N ASP A 26 17.25 -5.52 3.61
CA ASP A 26 18.43 -4.90 3.02
C ASP A 26 18.10 -4.27 1.65
N GLN A 27 17.30 -4.95 0.84
CA GLN A 27 16.83 -4.42 -0.44
C GLN A 27 15.96 -3.18 -0.26
N LEU A 28 15.12 -3.17 0.77
CA LEU A 28 14.29 -2.02 1.11
C LEU A 28 15.13 -0.84 1.58
N GLN A 29 16.13 -1.08 2.43
CA GLN A 29 17.06 -0.04 2.89
C GLN A 29 17.83 0.57 1.72
N TYR A 30 18.38 -0.28 0.86
CA TYR A 30 19.07 0.15 -0.35
C TYR A 30 18.16 0.99 -1.27
N ALA A 31 16.95 0.50 -1.56
CA ALA A 31 15.99 1.23 -2.38
C ALA A 31 15.61 2.59 -1.78
N ARG A 32 15.56 2.68 -0.44
CA ARG A 32 15.29 3.93 0.28
C ARG A 32 16.43 4.94 0.10
N GLU A 33 17.67 4.50 0.22
CA GLU A 33 18.85 5.35 0.04
C GLU A 33 18.91 5.90 -1.39
N GLU A 34 18.66 5.05 -2.39
CA GLU A 34 18.58 5.46 -3.79
C GLU A 34 17.45 6.45 -4.05
N ALA A 35 16.25 6.21 -3.48
CA ALA A 35 15.14 7.13 -3.60
C ALA A 35 15.46 8.50 -2.98
N LEU A 36 16.16 8.53 -1.84
CA LEU A 36 16.61 9.77 -1.21
C LEU A 36 17.61 10.51 -2.09
N CYS A 37 18.53 9.80 -2.73
CA CYS A 37 19.48 10.37 -3.68
C CYS A 37 18.74 11.08 -4.83
N VAL A 38 17.73 10.43 -5.44
CA VAL A 38 16.90 11.05 -6.49
C VAL A 38 16.23 12.32 -5.99
N LEU A 39 15.58 12.29 -4.84
CA LEU A 39 14.88 13.46 -4.27
C LEU A 39 15.84 14.62 -3.93
N SER A 40 17.07 14.31 -3.54
CA SER A 40 18.07 15.33 -3.18
C SER A 40 18.80 15.95 -4.37
N THR A 41 18.89 15.23 -5.50
CA THR A 41 19.74 15.62 -6.63
C THR A 41 18.95 16.04 -7.88
N LYS A 42 17.68 15.65 -7.99
CA LYS A 42 16.84 15.93 -9.15
C LYS A 42 15.83 17.03 -8.87
N THR A 43 15.36 17.65 -9.94
CA THR A 43 14.19 18.53 -9.85
C THR A 43 12.94 17.72 -9.52
N ILE A 44 11.91 18.38 -9.00
CA ILE A 44 10.63 17.74 -8.66
C ILE A 44 10.03 17.05 -9.89
N GLU A 45 10.03 17.70 -11.05
CA GLU A 45 9.48 17.15 -12.30
C GLU A 45 10.20 15.89 -12.75
N GLU A 46 11.54 15.89 -12.71
CA GLU A 46 12.35 14.72 -13.07
C GLU A 46 12.14 13.57 -12.06
N ALA A 47 12.08 13.88 -10.76
CA ALA A 47 11.83 12.88 -9.73
C ALA A 47 10.45 12.24 -9.92
N LEU A 48 9.41 13.02 -10.20
CA LEU A 48 8.07 12.51 -10.51
C LEU A 48 8.09 11.60 -11.72
N ASN A 49 8.77 12.00 -12.79
CA ASN A 49 8.89 11.15 -13.98
C ASN A 49 9.56 9.81 -13.63
N ILE A 50 10.67 9.82 -12.89
CA ILE A 50 11.37 8.60 -12.45
C ILE A 50 10.44 7.68 -11.64
N PHE A 51 9.72 8.21 -10.65
CA PHE A 51 8.90 7.38 -9.76
C PHE A 51 7.58 6.90 -10.38
N THR A 52 7.10 7.56 -11.43
CA THR A 52 5.82 7.25 -12.07
C THR A 52 5.96 6.58 -13.44
N GLU A 53 7.19 6.46 -13.96
CA GLU A 53 7.43 5.84 -15.26
C GLU A 53 6.85 4.42 -15.33
N GLY A 54 5.99 4.19 -16.32
CA GLY A 54 5.34 2.88 -16.54
C GLY A 54 4.20 2.53 -15.58
N LEU A 55 3.90 3.36 -14.58
CA LEU A 55 2.75 3.15 -13.70
C LEU A 55 1.44 3.52 -14.41
N LYS A 56 0.38 2.75 -14.13
CA LYS A 56 -0.99 3.07 -14.57
C LYS A 56 -1.78 3.61 -13.38
N PRO A 57 -2.49 4.74 -13.54
CA PRO A 57 -3.39 5.22 -12.50
C PRO A 57 -4.43 4.16 -12.14
N VAL A 58 -4.69 3.99 -10.85
CA VAL A 58 -5.79 3.15 -10.40
C VAL A 58 -7.10 3.89 -10.72
N PRO A 59 -8.00 3.32 -11.53
CA PRO A 59 -9.28 3.95 -11.81
C PRO A 59 -10.03 4.08 -10.47
N ARG A 60 -10.41 5.30 -10.13
CA ARG A 60 -11.34 5.51 -9.02
C ARG A 60 -12.63 4.78 -9.37
N ALA A 61 -13.17 4.01 -8.43
CA ALA A 61 -14.57 3.63 -8.52
C ALA A 61 -15.34 4.96 -8.65
N ARG A 62 -16.25 5.06 -9.63
CA ARG A 62 -17.14 6.22 -9.65
C ARG A 62 -18.03 6.06 -8.43
N ASP A 63 -17.70 6.80 -7.40
CA ASP A 63 -18.58 6.98 -6.28
C ASP A 63 -19.67 7.92 -6.80
N ASP A 64 -20.87 7.38 -7.01
CA ASP A 64 -22.10 8.16 -6.98
C ASP A 64 -22.37 8.69 -5.54
N MET A 65 -21.30 8.98 -4.78
CA MET A 65 -21.36 9.64 -3.50
C MET A 65 -21.01 11.10 -3.75
N ASP A 66 -21.98 11.95 -3.48
CA ASP A 66 -21.78 13.38 -3.34
C ASP A 66 -20.58 13.61 -2.42
N LEU A 67 -19.44 13.94 -3.03
CA LEU A 67 -18.25 14.36 -2.32
C LEU A 67 -18.61 15.68 -1.64
N ASP A 68 -18.86 15.62 -0.33
CA ASP A 68 -18.62 16.78 0.52
C ASP A 68 -17.12 17.08 0.39
N ASP A 69 -16.78 18.05 -0.45
CA ASP A 69 -15.43 18.49 -0.84
C ASP A 69 -14.55 18.97 0.35
N ASN A 70 -14.97 18.72 1.59
CA ASN A 70 -14.32 19.15 2.82
C ASN A 70 -13.50 18.05 3.53
N ALA A 71 -13.18 16.94 2.86
CA ALA A 71 -12.18 16.02 3.37
C ALA A 71 -10.79 16.65 3.23
N GLU A 72 -10.36 17.42 4.24
CA GLU A 72 -9.00 17.94 4.33
C GLU A 72 -8.00 16.78 4.21
N MET A 73 -7.24 16.78 3.11
CA MET A 73 -6.10 15.90 2.94
C MET A 73 -5.06 16.32 3.96
N VAL A 74 -4.88 15.52 5.02
CA VAL A 74 -3.84 15.78 6.02
C VAL A 74 -2.51 15.81 5.30
N ASP A 75 -1.87 16.97 5.31
CA ASP A 75 -0.53 17.18 4.76
C ASP A 75 0.45 16.33 5.56
N CYS A 76 1.01 15.29 4.94
CA CYS A 76 2.02 14.43 5.56
C CYS A 76 3.40 15.11 5.69
N THR A 77 3.49 16.43 5.48
CA THR A 77 4.72 17.19 5.75
C THR A 77 4.80 17.65 7.21
N GLU A 78 5.03 16.69 8.11
CA GLU A 78 5.64 17.01 9.40
C GLU A 78 6.74 15.99 9.72
N MET A 79 7.96 16.40 9.40
CA MET A 79 9.23 15.73 9.68
C MET A 79 9.57 15.78 11.18
N GLU A 80 8.60 15.52 12.06
CA GLU A 80 8.76 15.58 13.53
C GLU A 80 8.26 14.33 14.29
N LEU A 81 7.74 13.31 13.58
CA LEU A 81 7.33 12.03 14.22
C LEU A 81 8.49 11.07 14.56
N LEU A 82 9.75 11.45 14.35
CA LEU A 82 10.92 10.61 14.68
C LEU A 82 11.28 10.57 16.18
N ASN A 83 10.50 11.22 17.06
CA ASN A 83 10.67 11.15 18.52
C ASN A 83 9.54 10.41 19.26
N LEU A 84 8.72 9.60 18.58
CA LEU A 84 7.76 8.75 19.28
C LEU A 84 8.45 7.48 19.80
N PRO A 85 8.39 7.21 21.12
CA PRO A 85 8.94 5.98 21.67
C PRO A 85 8.24 4.78 21.03
N LEU A 86 9.07 4.00 20.34
CA LEU A 86 8.93 2.57 20.09
C LEU A 86 7.81 1.90 20.93
N LEU A 87 6.88 1.22 20.25
CA LEU A 87 5.93 0.24 20.80
C LEU A 87 4.70 0.77 21.58
N LYS A 88 3.64 1.07 20.85
CA LYS A 88 2.28 0.56 21.17
C LYS A 88 1.57 0.12 19.90
N ARG A 89 2.14 -0.84 19.17
CA ARG A 89 1.33 -1.63 18.24
C ARG A 89 0.47 -2.53 19.11
N GLU A 90 -0.76 -2.12 19.35
CA GLU A 90 -1.80 -2.98 19.91
C GLU A 90 -2.09 -4.06 18.88
N THR A 91 -1.32 -5.14 18.92
CA THR A 91 -1.59 -6.33 18.12
C THR A 91 -2.79 -7.02 18.74
N VAL A 92 -3.98 -6.76 18.22
CA VAL A 92 -5.15 -7.59 18.51
C VAL A 92 -4.95 -8.91 17.75
N SER A 93 -4.53 -9.96 18.46
CA SER A 93 -4.53 -11.32 17.91
C SER A 93 -5.98 -11.76 17.76
N ALA A 94 -6.44 -11.95 16.53
CA ALA A 94 -7.72 -12.62 16.30
C ALA A 94 -7.61 -14.11 16.68
N PRO A 95 -8.62 -14.70 17.35
CA PRO A 95 -8.61 -16.13 17.67
C PRO A 95 -8.88 -16.98 16.42
N PHE A 96 -8.40 -18.23 16.47
CA PHE A 96 -8.64 -19.29 15.47
C PHE A 96 -10.01 -19.94 15.65
#